data_AF-A0A0R3SE44-F1
#
_entry.id   AF-A0A0R3SE44-F1
#
_cell.length_a   1.000
_cell.length_b   1.000
_cell.length_c   1.000
_cell.angle_alpha   90.00
_cell.angle_beta   90.00
_cell.angle_gamma   90.00
#
_symmetry.space_group_name_H-M   'P 1'
#
loop_
_entity.id
_entity.type
_entity.pdbx_description
1 polymer ?
#
loop_
_entity_poly.entity_id
_entity_poly.type
_entity_poly.pdbx_seq_one_letter_code
_entity_poly.pdbx_strand_id
1 'polypeptide(L)'
;MGPGISSYKNDPKEAYNKLEPNITNLVKACIPSDQQSRTHQYLAATAGMRLLDLENPLKSEAIIEVLQLNLPRTGLKLGNPYSDVRVMSGRDEGIYAFITVNYLLGKFGDQQSSPVDQLQTVGSLDLGGASTQIAFVSEDVNAPHTSTRGLFGNDYTIYSYSYLCYGKSAAEKRVWAQIIVNNSNAADPHKPIENPCLNMDKNITIETAPIFDDQCVTGTYASDLVGSALTKPMGLPSDITFYGTGDPDKCREFVRMMFPSKTCSQTPCMFGDIYRPALRGNFLAFSGFTYSAKFFGVYNKSTTRTDYRAQVDKFCKLPYADVKKLPGYDKYTYIYCFDGAYIETLLAGYGFEESESWKKITFEDKVNNAIVSWAMGYTIDATGMIESASPQIKLDTNAFIASVVCLSIIFVILLGLLLYIILRK
;
A
#
# COMPACT_ATOMS: atom_id res chain seq x y z
N MET A 1 5.01 16.19 -11.18
CA MET A 1 4.64 16.28 -9.75
C MET A 1 5.87 16.71 -8.97
N GLY A 2 5.72 17.59 -7.97
CA GLY A 2 6.81 17.92 -7.05
C GLY A 2 7.08 16.78 -6.06
N PRO A 3 8.13 16.88 -5.24
CA PRO A 3 8.44 15.87 -4.22
C PRO A 3 7.41 15.86 -3.08
N GLY A 4 7.34 14.75 -2.34
CA GLY A 4 6.49 14.62 -1.16
C GLY A 4 6.98 15.46 0.02
N ILE A 5 6.14 15.58 1.07
CA ILE A 5 6.43 16.46 2.22
C ILE A 5 7.73 16.14 2.95
N SER A 6 8.17 14.89 2.96
CA SER A 6 9.42 14.46 3.61
C SER A 6 10.67 15.08 2.97
N SER A 7 10.59 15.54 1.72
CA SER A 7 11.71 16.23 1.07
C SER A 7 11.96 17.63 1.64
N TYR A 8 11.02 18.20 2.39
CA TYR A 8 11.17 19.48 3.07
C TYR A 8 11.66 19.33 4.52
N LYS A 9 12.37 18.23 4.84
CA LYS A 9 12.92 17.96 6.19
C LYS A 9 13.81 19.07 6.77
N ASN A 10 14.38 19.93 5.91
CA ASN A 10 15.21 21.06 6.32
C ASN A 10 14.45 22.39 6.33
N ASP A 11 13.21 22.43 5.84
CA ASP A 11 12.32 23.58 5.88
C ASP A 11 10.86 23.12 6.04
N PRO A 12 10.44 22.73 7.26
CA PRO A 12 9.09 22.21 7.51
C PRO A 12 7.97 23.14 7.05
N LYS A 13 8.18 24.46 7.09
CA LYS A 13 7.19 25.45 6.62
C LYS A 13 6.91 25.31 5.13
N GLU A 14 7.92 24.97 4.36
CA GLU A 14 7.79 24.76 2.91
C GLU A 14 6.90 23.56 2.58
N ALA A 15 6.82 22.55 3.46
CA ALA A 15 5.89 21.44 3.29
C ALA A 15 4.43 21.93 3.21
N TYR A 16 4.04 22.88 4.06
CA TYR A 16 2.72 23.50 4.00
C TYR A 16 2.57 24.43 2.79
N ASN A 17 3.53 25.33 2.55
CA ASN A 17 3.48 26.30 1.45
C ASN A 17 3.30 25.64 0.08
N LYS A 18 3.82 24.41 -0.09
CA LYS A 18 3.69 23.63 -1.33
C LYS A 18 2.35 22.91 -1.48
N LEU A 19 1.68 22.60 -0.37
CA LEU A 19 0.37 21.95 -0.36
C LEU A 19 -0.78 22.96 -0.46
N GLU A 20 -0.69 24.08 0.25
CA GLU A 20 -1.76 25.06 0.43
C GLU A 20 -2.40 25.49 -0.91
N PRO A 21 -1.67 25.90 -1.96
CA PRO A 21 -2.31 26.37 -3.19
C PRO A 21 -3.21 25.32 -3.85
N ASN A 22 -2.78 24.05 -3.82
CA ASN A 22 -3.55 22.95 -4.39
C ASN A 22 -4.80 22.67 -3.56
N ILE A 23 -4.69 22.67 -2.23
CA ILE A 23 -5.83 22.47 -1.33
C ILE A 23 -6.83 23.62 -1.51
N THR A 24 -6.39 24.87 -1.47
CA THR A 24 -7.27 26.04 -1.62
C THR A 24 -7.99 26.04 -2.97
N ASN A 25 -7.31 25.65 -4.05
CA ASN A 25 -7.94 25.54 -5.37
C ASN A 25 -9.00 24.43 -5.40
N LEU A 26 -8.73 23.27 -4.81
CA LEU A 26 -9.70 22.18 -4.69
C LEU A 26 -10.92 22.59 -3.85
N VAL A 27 -10.69 23.26 -2.71
CA VAL A 27 -11.77 23.75 -1.84
C VAL A 27 -12.69 24.70 -2.61
N LYS A 28 -12.12 25.67 -3.31
CA LYS A 28 -12.89 26.64 -4.12
C LYS A 28 -13.64 25.99 -5.27
N ALA A 29 -13.07 24.97 -5.90
CA ALA A 29 -13.67 24.32 -7.06
C ALA A 29 -14.75 23.30 -6.69
N CYS A 30 -14.63 22.64 -5.53
CA CYS A 30 -15.44 21.46 -5.22
C CYS A 30 -16.36 21.63 -4.00
N ILE A 31 -16.14 22.63 -3.13
CA ILE A 31 -16.88 22.78 -1.88
C ILE A 31 -17.62 24.13 -1.86
N PRO A 32 -18.96 24.13 -1.86
CA PRO A 32 -19.75 25.35 -1.74
C PRO A 32 -19.36 26.16 -0.49
N SER A 33 -19.32 27.48 -0.60
CA SER A 33 -18.80 28.36 0.46
C SER A 33 -19.52 28.21 1.81
N ASP A 34 -20.81 27.91 1.81
CA ASP A 34 -21.64 27.65 3.00
C ASP A 34 -21.40 26.26 3.64
N GLN A 35 -20.63 25.40 2.98
CA GLN A 35 -20.29 24.06 3.45
C GLN A 35 -18.85 23.98 3.99
N GLN A 36 -17.96 24.88 3.58
CA GLN A 36 -16.52 24.79 3.86
C GLN A 36 -16.21 24.66 5.36
N SER A 37 -16.84 25.47 6.21
CA SER A 37 -16.58 25.48 7.66
C SER A 37 -17.02 24.21 8.40
N ARG A 38 -17.90 23.40 7.79
CA ARG A 38 -18.35 22.10 8.34
C ARG A 38 -17.72 20.89 7.65
N THR A 39 -17.03 21.09 6.53
CA THR A 39 -16.32 20.02 5.85
C THR A 39 -15.05 19.67 6.61
N HIS A 40 -14.92 18.41 7.03
CA HIS A 40 -13.70 17.92 7.67
C HIS A 40 -12.60 17.69 6.63
N GLN A 41 -11.36 17.99 7.02
CA GLN A 41 -10.16 17.68 6.24
C GLN A 41 -9.25 16.75 7.02
N TYR A 42 -8.50 15.93 6.30
CA TYR A 42 -7.57 14.97 6.87
C TYR A 42 -6.28 14.97 6.04
N LEU A 43 -5.14 14.75 6.69
CA LEU A 43 -3.85 14.56 6.04
C LEU A 43 -3.12 13.39 6.72
N ALA A 44 -3.00 12.28 5.99
CA ALA A 44 -2.17 11.17 6.43
C ALA A 44 -0.92 11.08 5.55
N ALA A 45 0.25 11.14 6.17
CA ALA A 45 1.52 10.91 5.50
C ALA A 45 1.92 9.44 5.59
N THR A 46 2.52 8.89 4.53
CA THR A 46 2.81 7.45 4.45
C THR A 46 4.32 7.14 4.52
N ALA A 47 4.82 6.18 3.75
CA ALA A 47 6.17 5.65 3.88
C ALA A 47 7.30 6.68 3.77
N GLY A 48 7.16 7.74 2.97
CA GLY A 48 8.17 8.78 2.89
C GLY A 48 8.41 9.49 4.24
N MET A 49 7.34 9.75 5.00
CA MET A 49 7.46 10.29 6.36
C MET A 49 7.86 9.22 7.36
N ARG A 50 7.44 7.96 7.20
CA ARG A 50 7.94 6.84 8.03
C ARG A 50 9.47 6.69 7.92
N LEU A 51 10.03 6.83 6.71
CA LEU A 51 11.49 6.82 6.51
C LEU A 51 12.16 8.04 7.15
N LEU A 52 11.56 9.22 7.05
CA LEU A 52 12.07 10.41 7.73
C LEU A 52 12.01 10.26 9.25
N ASP A 53 10.98 9.64 9.78
CA ASP A 53 10.83 9.37 11.22
C ASP A 53 11.96 8.46 11.73
N LEU A 54 12.36 7.46 10.95
CA LEU A 54 13.53 6.62 11.25
C LEU A 54 14.85 7.40 11.12
N GLU A 55 15.00 8.23 10.08
CA GLU A 55 16.22 9.03 9.87
C GLU A 55 16.41 10.11 10.96
N ASN A 56 15.34 10.85 11.24
CA ASN A 56 15.33 12.01 12.13
C ASN A 56 13.90 12.29 12.64
N PRO A 57 13.53 11.72 13.81
CA PRO A 57 12.20 11.90 14.40
C PRO A 57 11.82 13.38 14.60
N LEU A 58 12.77 14.23 15.00
CA LEU A 58 12.51 15.65 15.25
C LEU A 58 12.12 16.39 13.97
N LYS A 59 12.71 16.05 12.83
CA LYS A 59 12.34 16.63 11.52
C LYS A 59 10.99 16.11 11.03
N SER A 60 10.71 14.83 11.27
CA SER A 60 9.40 14.23 11.00
C SER A 60 8.30 14.95 11.79
N GLU A 61 8.49 15.09 13.10
CA GLU A 61 7.57 15.78 14.01
C GLU A 61 7.36 17.25 13.61
N ALA A 62 8.44 17.98 13.32
CA ALA A 62 8.35 19.39 12.92
C ALA A 62 7.51 19.61 11.65
N ILE A 63 7.57 18.69 10.67
CA ILE A 63 6.70 18.75 9.48
C ILE A 63 5.25 18.53 9.85
N ILE A 64 4.95 17.52 10.67
CA ILE A 64 3.58 17.21 11.07
C ILE A 64 2.99 18.34 11.91
N GLU A 65 3.75 18.91 12.84
CA GLU A 65 3.34 20.05 13.67
C GLU A 65 3.00 21.27 12.80
N VAL A 66 3.85 21.61 11.83
CA VAL A 66 3.56 22.70 10.88
C VAL A 66 2.25 22.44 10.14
N LEU A 67 2.00 21.21 9.68
CA LEU A 67 0.77 20.88 8.97
C LEU A 67 -0.45 20.98 9.89
N GLN A 68 -0.36 20.46 11.13
CA GLN A 68 -1.41 20.55 12.14
C GLN A 68 -1.81 22.02 12.43
N LEU A 69 -0.83 22.91 12.55
CA LEU A 69 -1.04 24.32 12.87
C LEU A 69 -1.60 25.14 11.69
N ASN A 70 -1.23 24.79 10.45
CA ASN A 70 -1.51 25.63 9.28
C ASN A 70 -2.66 25.12 8.41
N LEU A 71 -2.97 23.82 8.42
CA LEU A 71 -4.09 23.28 7.64
C LEU A 71 -5.45 23.94 7.93
N PRO A 72 -5.81 24.35 9.17
CA PRO A 72 -7.07 25.07 9.40
C PRO A 72 -7.24 26.37 8.59
N ARG A 73 -6.14 26.96 8.10
CA ARG A 73 -6.17 28.19 7.28
C ARG A 73 -6.80 27.98 5.90
N THR A 74 -7.00 26.73 5.47
CA THR A 74 -7.69 26.40 4.22
C THR A 74 -9.19 26.69 4.26
N GLY A 75 -9.75 26.97 5.45
CA GLY A 75 -11.18 27.19 5.67
C GLY A 75 -11.97 25.91 5.97
N LEU A 76 -11.31 24.75 5.99
CA LEU A 76 -11.90 23.46 6.36
C LEU A 76 -11.64 23.14 7.84
N LYS A 77 -12.46 22.24 8.39
CA LYS A 77 -12.42 21.85 9.79
C LYS A 77 -11.44 20.69 10.03
N LEU A 78 -10.60 20.82 11.06
CA LEU A 78 -9.96 19.68 11.73
C LEU A 78 -10.79 19.32 12.96
N GLY A 79 -11.12 18.05 13.14
CA GLY A 79 -11.80 17.57 14.35
C GLY A 79 -10.80 17.49 15.50
N ASN A 80 -9.75 16.70 15.32
CA ASN A 80 -8.60 16.61 16.22
C ASN A 80 -7.31 16.60 15.38
N PRO A 81 -6.51 17.69 15.40
CA PRO A 81 -5.29 17.79 14.60
C PRO A 81 -4.33 16.61 14.76
N TYR A 82 -4.25 15.99 15.94
CA TYR A 82 -3.33 14.89 16.20
C TYR A 82 -3.75 13.56 15.56
N SER A 83 -5.06 13.30 15.43
CA SER A 83 -5.56 12.12 14.71
C SER A 83 -5.73 12.37 13.22
N ASP A 84 -6.11 13.60 12.87
CA ASP A 84 -6.50 13.97 11.52
C ASP A 84 -5.30 14.34 10.65
N VAL A 85 -4.18 14.75 11.26
CA VAL A 85 -2.92 15.09 10.61
C VAL A 85 -1.79 14.28 11.25
N ARG A 86 -1.41 13.16 10.63
CA ARG A 86 -0.49 12.19 11.22
C ARG A 86 0.36 11.43 10.20
N VAL A 87 1.45 10.81 10.68
CA VAL A 87 2.11 9.73 9.94
C VAL A 87 1.31 8.44 10.16
N MET A 88 0.80 7.87 9.08
CA MET A 88 -0.04 6.68 9.11
C MET A 88 0.82 5.40 9.16
N SER A 89 0.36 4.43 9.95
CA SER A 89 0.98 3.11 10.00
C SER A 89 0.84 2.39 8.65
N GLY A 90 1.82 1.57 8.28
CA GLY A 90 1.73 0.80 7.04
C GLY A 90 0.59 -0.22 7.04
N ARG A 91 0.21 -0.73 8.22
CA ARG A 91 -0.96 -1.62 8.37
C ARG A 91 -2.24 -0.89 8.01
N ASP A 92 -2.42 0.33 8.53
CA ASP A 92 -3.62 1.13 8.25
C ASP A 92 -3.67 1.59 6.80
N GLU A 93 -2.53 1.95 6.20
CA GLU A 93 -2.43 2.25 4.75
C GLU A 93 -3.02 1.12 3.90
N GLY A 94 -2.66 -0.14 4.21
CA GLY A 94 -3.21 -1.32 3.54
C GLY A 94 -4.69 -1.58 3.85
N ILE A 95 -5.13 -1.38 5.10
CA ILE A 95 -6.55 -1.57 5.48
C ILE A 95 -7.43 -0.53 4.77
N TYR A 96 -7.03 0.73 4.71
CA TYR A 96 -7.80 1.78 4.05
C TYR A 96 -7.81 1.63 2.52
N ALA A 97 -6.74 1.11 1.93
CA ALA A 97 -6.73 0.64 0.55
C ALA A 97 -7.77 -0.47 0.33
N PHE A 98 -7.80 -1.48 1.19
CA PHE A 98 -8.78 -2.58 1.13
C PHE A 98 -10.22 -2.06 1.26
N ILE A 99 -10.49 -1.15 2.20
CA ILE A 99 -11.81 -0.53 2.38
C ILE A 99 -12.23 0.22 1.11
N THR A 100 -11.32 1.00 0.51
CA THR A 100 -11.59 1.73 -0.74
C THR A 100 -11.98 0.78 -1.87
N VAL A 101 -11.18 -0.25 -2.11
CA VAL A 101 -11.43 -1.24 -3.18
C VAL A 101 -12.82 -1.86 -3.02
N ASN A 102 -13.14 -2.34 -1.82
CA ASN A 102 -14.38 -3.05 -1.58
C ASN A 102 -15.60 -2.13 -1.52
N TYR A 103 -15.43 -0.88 -1.07
CA TYR A 103 -16.49 0.12 -1.13
C TYR A 103 -16.84 0.45 -2.59
N LEU A 104 -15.86 0.75 -3.44
CA LEU A 104 -16.10 1.08 -4.85
C LEU A 104 -16.68 -0.09 -5.65
N LEU A 105 -16.34 -1.32 -5.27
CA LEU A 105 -16.86 -2.56 -5.87
C LEU A 105 -18.19 -3.02 -5.25
N GLY A 106 -18.74 -2.30 -4.28
CA GLY A 106 -20.01 -2.67 -3.62
C GLY A 106 -19.96 -3.97 -2.84
N LYS A 107 -18.80 -4.36 -2.30
CA LYS A 107 -18.57 -5.65 -1.62
C LYS A 107 -18.97 -5.69 -0.15
N PHE A 108 -19.20 -4.54 0.48
CA PHE A 108 -19.60 -4.49 1.90
C PHE A 108 -21.12 -4.58 2.13
N GLY A 109 -21.93 -4.70 1.07
CA GLY A 109 -23.40 -4.66 1.14
C GLY A 109 -23.96 -3.23 1.28
N ASP A 110 -25.27 -3.09 1.25
CA ASP A 110 -26.00 -1.83 1.52
C ASP A 110 -27.19 -2.06 2.47
N GLN A 111 -27.96 -1.02 2.81
CA GLN A 111 -29.12 -1.14 3.71
C GLN A 111 -30.25 -2.06 3.17
N GLN A 112 -30.21 -2.44 1.89
CA GLN A 112 -31.28 -3.15 1.19
C GLN A 112 -30.87 -4.56 0.73
N SER A 113 -29.58 -4.88 0.83
CA SER A 113 -29.00 -6.15 0.39
C SER A 113 -28.19 -6.79 1.50
N SER A 114 -28.36 -8.11 1.67
CA SER A 114 -27.54 -8.87 2.61
C SER A 114 -26.06 -8.68 2.29
N PRO A 115 -25.19 -8.55 3.30
CA PRO A 115 -23.75 -8.51 3.11
C PRO A 115 -23.32 -9.65 2.20
N VAL A 116 -22.52 -9.31 1.19
CA VAL A 116 -21.90 -10.33 0.36
C VAL A 116 -20.99 -11.15 1.28
N ASP A 117 -21.02 -12.49 1.15
CA ASP A 117 -20.10 -13.40 1.85
C ASP A 117 -18.69 -12.77 1.93
N GLN A 118 -18.11 -12.69 3.13
CA GLN A 118 -16.83 -12.01 3.37
C GLN A 118 -15.73 -12.51 2.43
N LEU A 119 -15.82 -13.77 1.99
CA LEU A 119 -14.92 -14.40 1.03
C LEU A 119 -15.04 -13.85 -0.40
N GLN A 120 -16.03 -13.02 -0.71
CA GLN A 120 -16.21 -12.34 -2.00
C GLN A 120 -15.63 -10.92 -2.02
N THR A 121 -15.02 -10.48 -0.92
CA THR A 121 -14.21 -9.25 -0.90
C THR A 121 -13.00 -9.41 -1.82
N VAL A 122 -12.50 -8.29 -2.32
CA VAL A 122 -11.34 -8.20 -3.21
C VAL A 122 -10.15 -7.70 -2.39
N GLY A 123 -9.05 -8.45 -2.42
CA GLY A 123 -7.81 -8.02 -1.78
C GLY A 123 -7.21 -6.79 -2.48
N SER A 124 -6.43 -6.00 -1.77
CA SER A 124 -5.78 -4.79 -2.29
C SER A 124 -4.27 -4.96 -2.33
N LEU A 125 -3.65 -4.60 -3.45
CA LEU A 125 -2.21 -4.51 -3.64
C LEU A 125 -1.86 -3.05 -4.00
N ASP A 126 -1.19 -2.35 -3.10
CA ASP A 126 -0.79 -0.94 -3.30
C ASP A 126 0.73 -0.88 -3.42
N LEU A 127 1.24 -0.20 -4.46
CA LEU A 127 2.66 -0.01 -4.68
C LEU A 127 2.99 1.48 -4.75
N GLY A 128 3.55 2.00 -3.66
CA GLY A 128 4.01 3.38 -3.57
C GLY A 128 5.47 3.57 -4.01
N GLY A 129 6.00 4.77 -3.77
CA GLY A 129 7.41 5.09 -4.03
C GLY A 129 8.37 4.49 -2.99
N ALA A 130 7.95 4.42 -1.71
CA ALA A 130 8.80 3.99 -0.60
C ALA A 130 8.31 2.71 0.13
N SER A 131 7.09 2.26 -0.13
CA SER A 131 6.54 1.02 0.44
C SER A 131 5.56 0.35 -0.53
N THR A 132 5.17 -0.87 -0.20
CA THR A 132 4.11 -1.63 -0.87
C THR A 132 3.29 -2.40 0.16
N GLN A 133 1.99 -2.55 -0.09
CA GLN A 133 1.02 -3.14 0.82
C GLN A 133 0.28 -4.29 0.16
N ILE A 134 -0.06 -5.27 1.00
CA ILE A 134 -1.02 -6.33 0.69
C ILE A 134 -2.04 -6.37 1.82
N ALA A 135 -3.34 -6.35 1.47
CA ALA A 135 -4.41 -6.54 2.45
C ALA A 135 -5.57 -7.35 1.88
N PHE A 136 -6.13 -8.25 2.68
CA PHE A 136 -7.25 -9.12 2.31
C PHE A 136 -7.87 -9.75 3.57
N VAL A 137 -9.09 -10.27 3.46
CA VAL A 137 -9.75 -10.98 4.58
C VAL A 137 -9.05 -12.29 4.86
N SER A 138 -8.70 -12.53 6.12
CA SER A 138 -8.08 -13.76 6.60
C SER A 138 -9.14 -14.68 7.22
N GLU A 139 -9.08 -15.98 6.90
CA GLU A 139 -9.83 -17.00 7.64
C GLU A 139 -9.18 -17.35 8.98
N ASP A 140 -7.86 -17.21 9.06
CA ASP A 140 -7.16 -17.31 10.33
C ASP A 140 -7.30 -15.98 11.06
N VAL A 141 -8.28 -15.92 11.96
CA VAL A 141 -8.58 -14.72 12.76
C VAL A 141 -7.50 -14.41 13.80
N ASN A 142 -6.63 -15.37 14.11
CA ASN A 142 -5.54 -15.23 15.07
C ASN A 142 -4.19 -15.01 14.40
N ALA A 143 -4.16 -14.98 13.07
CA ALA A 143 -2.95 -14.70 12.30
C ALA A 143 -2.32 -13.36 12.72
N PRO A 144 -0.98 -13.27 12.78
CA PRO A 144 -0.32 -11.99 13.00
C PRO A 144 -0.67 -11.01 11.87
N HIS A 145 -0.61 -9.72 12.19
CA HIS A 145 -0.95 -8.62 11.26
C HIS A 145 -2.42 -8.58 10.80
N THR A 146 -3.31 -9.32 11.46
CA THR A 146 -4.75 -9.15 11.28
C THR A 146 -5.30 -8.03 12.14
N SER A 147 -6.39 -7.41 11.69
CA SER A 147 -7.17 -6.46 12.46
C SER A 147 -8.64 -6.54 12.07
N THR A 148 -9.52 -6.70 13.05
CA THR A 148 -10.97 -6.71 12.82
C THR A 148 -11.48 -5.28 12.67
N ARG A 149 -12.29 -5.04 11.64
CA ARG A 149 -12.99 -3.78 11.40
C ARG A 149 -14.48 -4.05 11.24
N GLY A 150 -15.28 -3.36 12.03
CA GLY A 150 -16.74 -3.34 11.85
C GLY A 150 -17.08 -2.44 10.68
N LEU A 151 -17.50 -3.02 9.56
CA LEU A 151 -17.85 -2.31 8.33
C LEU A 151 -19.26 -2.76 7.89
N PHE A 152 -20.17 -1.80 7.72
CA PHE A 152 -21.53 -2.02 7.21
C PHE A 152 -22.30 -3.14 7.93
N GLY A 153 -22.15 -3.24 9.26
CA GLY A 153 -22.82 -4.24 10.10
C GLY A 153 -22.16 -5.60 10.17
N ASN A 154 -20.96 -5.75 9.62
CA ASN A 154 -20.19 -6.99 9.65
C ASN A 154 -18.78 -6.74 10.16
N ASP A 155 -18.22 -7.75 10.83
CA ASP A 155 -16.82 -7.74 11.26
C ASP A 155 -15.95 -8.39 10.20
N TYR A 156 -15.02 -7.62 9.63
CA TYR A 156 -14.03 -8.11 8.67
C TYR A 156 -12.67 -8.23 9.36
N THR A 157 -12.16 -9.46 9.48
CA THR A 157 -10.79 -9.69 9.98
C THR A 157 -9.80 -9.59 8.82
N ILE A 158 -9.17 -8.43 8.71
CA ILE A 158 -8.34 -8.07 7.56
C ILE A 158 -6.87 -8.30 7.93
N TYR A 159 -6.20 -9.19 7.20
CA TYR A 159 -4.74 -9.24 7.18
C TYR A 159 -4.22 -8.03 6.40
N SER A 160 -3.28 -7.28 6.98
CA SER A 160 -2.63 -6.17 6.28
C SER A 160 -1.16 -6.07 6.65
N TYR A 161 -0.30 -6.11 5.64
CA TYR A 161 1.14 -5.98 5.81
C TYR A 161 1.72 -4.95 4.84
N SER A 162 2.68 -4.16 5.33
CA SER A 162 3.39 -3.13 4.57
C SER A 162 4.88 -3.42 4.58
N TYR A 163 5.47 -3.60 3.40
CA TYR A 163 6.91 -3.66 3.24
C TYR A 163 7.47 -2.26 3.01
N LEU A 164 8.01 -1.65 4.08
CA LEU A 164 8.78 -0.41 3.96
C LEU A 164 10.10 -0.69 3.21
N CYS A 165 10.56 0.26 2.41
CA CYS A 165 11.69 0.11 1.48
C CYS A 165 11.43 -0.73 0.21
N TYR A 166 10.24 -1.29 0.04
CA TYR A 166 9.84 -2.05 -1.17
C TYR A 166 8.86 -1.26 -2.07
N GLY A 167 8.86 0.07 -1.96
CA GLY A 167 8.24 0.91 -2.99
C GLY A 167 9.15 1.02 -4.22
N LYS A 168 8.60 1.41 -5.37
CA LYS A 168 9.35 1.42 -6.65
C LYS A 168 10.63 2.24 -6.60
N SER A 169 10.57 3.46 -6.07
CA SER A 169 11.74 4.35 -6.01
C SER A 169 12.79 3.88 -5.00
N ALA A 170 12.36 3.34 -3.86
CA ALA A 170 13.27 2.74 -2.88
C ALA A 170 13.96 1.49 -3.45
N ALA A 171 13.19 0.64 -4.15
CA ALA A 171 13.71 -0.55 -4.80
C ALA A 171 14.69 -0.22 -5.94
N GLU A 172 14.38 0.77 -6.77
CA GLU A 172 15.25 1.26 -7.84
C GLU A 172 16.61 1.69 -7.29
N LYS A 173 16.61 2.59 -6.28
CA LYS A 173 17.85 3.04 -5.62
C LYS A 173 18.65 1.88 -5.07
N ARG A 174 17.99 0.93 -4.41
CA ARG A 174 18.66 -0.22 -3.81
C ARG A 174 19.26 -1.17 -4.85
N VAL A 175 18.54 -1.45 -5.92
CA VAL A 175 19.06 -2.28 -7.02
C VAL A 175 20.22 -1.58 -7.73
N TRP A 176 20.14 -0.27 -7.94
CA TRP A 176 21.27 0.51 -8.46
C TRP A 176 22.47 0.48 -7.52
N ALA A 177 22.28 0.64 -6.21
CA ALA A 177 23.34 0.50 -5.22
C ALA A 177 23.99 -0.89 -5.28
N GLN A 178 23.19 -1.96 -5.42
CA GLN A 178 23.69 -3.33 -5.54
C GLN A 178 24.53 -3.51 -6.81
N ILE A 179 24.08 -2.95 -7.94
CA ILE A 179 24.85 -2.97 -9.20
C ILE A 179 26.18 -2.24 -9.02
N ILE A 180 26.18 -1.07 -8.36
CA ILE A 180 27.41 -0.29 -8.11
C ILE A 180 28.38 -1.09 -7.24
N VAL A 181 27.93 -1.63 -6.11
CA VAL A 181 28.76 -2.39 -5.17
C VAL A 181 29.31 -3.66 -5.83
N ASN A 182 28.53 -4.35 -6.67
CA ASN A 182 29.02 -5.54 -7.36
C ASN A 182 30.05 -5.22 -8.46
N ASN A 183 30.12 -3.98 -8.93
CA ASN A 183 31.06 -3.52 -9.95
C ASN A 183 32.21 -2.67 -9.39
N SER A 184 32.30 -2.47 -8.07
CA SER A 184 33.26 -1.54 -7.45
C SER A 184 34.72 -1.98 -7.49
N ASN A 185 35.01 -3.18 -8.03
CA ASN A 185 36.38 -3.65 -8.28
C ASN A 185 36.90 -3.26 -9.68
N ALA A 186 36.17 -2.44 -10.43
CA ALA A 186 36.64 -1.92 -11.71
C ALA A 186 37.90 -1.05 -11.51
N ALA A 187 38.94 -1.32 -12.31
CA ALA A 187 40.23 -0.61 -12.23
C ALA A 187 40.15 0.90 -12.56
N ASP A 188 39.03 1.34 -13.15
CA ASP A 188 38.76 2.74 -13.49
C ASP A 188 37.40 3.16 -12.90
N PRO A 189 37.36 4.08 -11.92
CA PRO A 189 36.11 4.55 -11.30
C PRO A 189 35.25 5.42 -12.22
N HIS A 190 35.77 5.86 -13.38
CA HIS A 190 35.03 6.64 -14.37
C HIS A 190 34.49 5.79 -15.52
N LYS A 191 34.84 4.50 -15.59
CA LYS A 191 34.29 3.59 -16.59
C LYS A 191 32.77 3.44 -16.36
N PRO A 192 31.95 3.51 -17.42
CA PRO A 192 30.52 3.24 -17.30
C PRO A 192 30.25 1.88 -16.66
N ILE A 193 29.33 1.86 -15.69
CA ILE A 193 28.92 0.64 -14.99
C ILE A 193 27.80 -0.02 -15.79
N GLU A 194 27.95 -1.31 -16.10
CA GLU A 194 26.91 -2.05 -16.80
C GLU A 194 25.67 -2.22 -15.92
N ASN A 195 24.50 -1.85 -16.47
CA ASN A 195 23.22 -1.99 -15.79
C ASN A 195 22.26 -2.82 -16.66
N PRO A 196 21.97 -4.08 -16.27
CA PRO A 196 21.12 -4.97 -17.05
C PRO A 196 19.65 -4.57 -17.07
N CYS A 197 19.22 -3.76 -16.11
CA CYS A 197 17.85 -3.26 -16.02
C CYS A 197 17.58 -2.04 -16.92
N LEU A 198 18.59 -1.54 -17.64
CA LEU A 198 18.42 -0.52 -18.66
C LEU A 198 18.47 -1.17 -20.05
N ASN A 199 17.67 -0.63 -20.98
CA ASN A 199 17.71 -1.04 -22.38
C ASN A 199 19.11 -0.91 -22.98
N MET A 200 19.42 -1.72 -23.99
CA MET A 200 20.71 -1.69 -24.69
C MET A 200 21.03 -0.27 -25.20
N ASP A 201 22.28 0.17 -25.00
CA ASP A 201 22.80 1.50 -25.37
C ASP A 201 22.15 2.69 -24.62
N LYS A 202 21.37 2.44 -23.57
CA LYS A 202 20.87 3.51 -22.70
C LYS A 202 21.95 3.94 -21.71
N ASN A 203 22.47 5.14 -21.91
CA ASN A 203 23.31 5.82 -20.92
C ASN A 203 22.50 6.74 -20.02
N ILE A 204 22.74 6.66 -18.71
CA ILE A 204 22.25 7.62 -17.72
C ILE A 204 23.38 8.00 -16.77
N THR A 205 23.52 9.28 -16.48
CA THR A 205 24.40 9.78 -15.44
C THR A 205 23.56 10.12 -14.22
N ILE A 206 23.98 9.65 -13.06
CA ILE A 206 23.25 9.83 -11.81
C ILE A 206 24.19 10.27 -10.70
N GLU A 207 23.66 11.03 -9.75
CA GLU A 207 24.36 11.37 -8.51
C GLU A 207 24.36 10.18 -7.56
N THR A 208 25.49 9.94 -6.89
CA THR A 208 25.63 8.81 -5.97
C THR A 208 25.09 9.11 -4.58
N ALA A 209 25.10 10.37 -4.15
CA ALA A 209 24.62 10.76 -2.82
C ALA A 209 23.13 10.42 -2.59
N PRO A 210 22.18 10.75 -3.50
CA PRO A 210 20.77 10.41 -3.30
C PRO A 210 20.44 8.91 -3.19
N ILE A 211 21.37 8.03 -3.60
CA ILE A 211 21.27 6.59 -3.45
C ILE A 211 21.79 6.15 -2.07
N PHE A 212 23.03 6.50 -1.76
CA PHE A 212 23.69 5.99 -0.55
C PHE A 212 23.27 6.73 0.73
N ASP A 213 22.69 7.93 0.62
CA ASP A 213 22.10 8.65 1.76
C ASP A 213 20.70 8.12 2.13
N ASP A 214 20.14 7.19 1.34
CA ASP A 214 18.81 6.63 1.55
C ASP A 214 18.82 5.52 2.62
N GLN A 215 17.89 5.60 3.57
CA GLN A 215 17.75 4.65 4.70
C GLN A 215 17.44 3.22 4.24
N CYS A 216 16.96 3.04 3.01
CA CYS A 216 16.71 1.74 2.41
C CYS A 216 17.96 1.09 1.79
N VAL A 217 19.07 1.82 1.72
CA VAL A 217 20.33 1.38 1.11
C VAL A 217 21.41 1.16 2.17
N THR A 218 21.67 2.16 3.02
CA THR A 218 22.73 2.13 4.04
C THR A 218 22.18 1.94 5.46
N GLY A 219 23.09 1.62 6.40
CA GLY A 219 22.78 1.64 7.84
C GLY A 219 21.99 0.44 8.36
N THR A 220 21.66 0.46 9.65
CA THR A 220 20.96 -0.63 10.34
C THR A 220 19.54 -0.85 9.81
N TYR A 221 18.84 0.24 9.44
CA TYR A 221 17.48 0.14 8.89
C TYR A 221 17.43 -0.69 7.59
N ALA A 222 18.38 -0.52 6.68
CA ALA A 222 18.47 -1.33 5.47
C ALA A 222 18.72 -2.82 5.80
N SER A 223 19.56 -3.10 6.79
CA SER A 223 19.80 -4.47 7.29
C SER A 223 18.53 -5.09 7.87
N ASP A 224 17.78 -4.35 8.68
CA ASP A 224 16.59 -4.87 9.36
C ASP A 224 15.39 -5.05 8.40
N LEU A 225 15.18 -4.08 7.49
CA LEU A 225 14.03 -4.07 6.58
C LEU A 225 14.22 -4.92 5.34
N VAL A 226 15.44 -4.96 4.80
CA VAL A 226 15.74 -5.58 3.50
C VAL A 226 16.79 -6.69 3.60
N GLY A 227 17.35 -6.94 4.80
CA GLY A 227 18.25 -8.05 5.08
C GLY A 227 19.74 -7.75 4.85
N SER A 228 20.09 -6.57 4.33
CA SER A 228 21.47 -6.13 4.21
C SER A 228 21.61 -4.61 4.03
N ALA A 229 22.70 -4.05 4.57
CA ALA A 229 23.15 -2.70 4.28
C ALA A 229 24.21 -2.73 3.16
N LEU A 230 24.10 -1.78 2.23
CA LEU A 230 25.09 -1.53 1.19
C LEU A 230 25.83 -0.24 1.53
N THR A 231 27.16 -0.26 1.49
CA THR A 231 27.99 0.92 1.76
C THR A 231 28.49 1.53 0.46
N LYS A 232 28.65 2.85 0.44
CA LYS A 232 29.26 3.54 -0.70
C LYS A 232 30.72 3.05 -0.86
N PRO A 233 31.11 2.49 -2.02
CA PRO A 233 32.49 2.09 -2.25
C PRO A 233 33.47 3.25 -2.10
N MET A 234 34.64 2.96 -1.54
CA MET A 234 35.71 3.95 -1.40
C MET A 234 36.17 4.43 -2.78
N GLY A 235 36.27 5.74 -2.96
CA GLY A 235 36.68 6.33 -4.25
C GLY A 235 35.57 6.40 -5.30
N LEU A 236 34.32 6.00 -4.98
CA LEU A 236 33.19 6.19 -5.89
C LEU A 236 32.94 7.70 -6.13
N PRO A 237 32.93 8.17 -7.39
CA PRO A 237 32.75 9.59 -7.69
C PRO A 237 31.38 10.14 -7.24
N SER A 238 31.23 11.47 -7.29
CA SER A 238 29.95 12.15 -6.99
C SER A 238 28.84 11.77 -7.97
N ASP A 239 29.21 11.50 -9.22
CA ASP A 239 28.34 11.02 -10.28
C ASP A 239 28.94 9.79 -10.98
N ILE A 240 28.07 8.93 -11.51
CA ILE A 240 28.48 7.78 -12.30
C ILE A 240 27.62 7.68 -13.54
N THR A 241 28.14 7.03 -14.57
CA THR A 241 27.35 6.71 -15.77
C THR A 241 27.03 5.22 -15.77
N PHE A 242 25.74 4.88 -15.83
CA PHE A 242 25.30 3.54 -16.17
C PHE A 242 25.22 3.38 -17.68
N TYR A 243 25.63 2.21 -18.17
CA TYR A 243 25.47 1.75 -19.54
C TYR A 243 24.51 0.55 -19.57
N GLY A 244 23.42 0.67 -20.32
CA GLY A 244 22.40 -0.37 -20.40
C GLY A 244 22.79 -1.54 -21.29
N THR A 245 22.63 -2.76 -20.78
CA THR A 245 22.93 -4.00 -21.51
C THR A 245 21.70 -4.73 -22.03
N GLY A 246 20.49 -4.37 -21.57
CA GLY A 246 19.23 -4.95 -22.02
C GLY A 246 19.05 -6.44 -21.68
N ASP A 247 19.57 -6.87 -20.52
CA ASP A 247 19.57 -8.26 -20.08
C ASP A 247 18.52 -8.50 -18.98
N PRO A 248 17.29 -8.96 -19.33
CA PRO A 248 16.23 -9.13 -18.35
C PRO A 248 16.51 -10.23 -17.32
N ASP A 249 17.30 -11.25 -17.67
CA ASP A 249 17.61 -12.34 -16.75
C ASP A 249 18.56 -11.85 -15.64
N LYS A 250 19.64 -11.15 -16.01
CA LYS A 250 20.52 -10.49 -15.03
C LYS A 250 19.82 -9.37 -14.26
N CYS A 251 18.91 -8.64 -14.90
CA CYS A 251 18.10 -7.65 -14.17
C CYS A 251 17.30 -8.32 -13.06
N ARG A 252 16.63 -9.45 -13.36
CA ARG A 252 15.89 -10.23 -12.37
C ARG A 252 16.79 -10.81 -11.27
N GLU A 253 18.04 -11.15 -11.57
CA GLU A 253 19.02 -11.54 -10.53
C GLU A 253 19.28 -10.42 -9.53
N PHE A 254 19.58 -9.20 -9.99
CA PHE A 254 19.76 -8.05 -9.10
C PHE A 254 18.50 -7.68 -8.34
N VAL A 255 17.34 -7.73 -8.99
CA VAL A 255 16.04 -7.52 -8.33
C VAL A 255 15.82 -8.51 -7.20
N ARG A 256 16.10 -9.82 -7.42
CA ARG A 256 15.92 -10.87 -6.40
C ARG A 256 16.82 -10.67 -5.19
N MET A 257 17.99 -10.03 -5.31
CA MET A 257 18.85 -9.74 -4.15
C MET A 257 18.18 -8.83 -3.13
N MET A 258 17.14 -8.08 -3.51
CA MET A 258 16.34 -7.28 -2.61
C MET A 258 15.37 -8.11 -1.76
N PHE A 259 15.07 -9.35 -2.15
CA PHE A 259 14.08 -10.20 -1.50
C PHE A 259 14.81 -11.30 -0.70
N PRO A 260 15.07 -11.08 0.60
CA PRO A 260 15.83 -12.04 1.39
C PRO A 260 15.07 -13.36 1.51
N SER A 261 15.74 -14.44 1.08
CA SER A 261 15.29 -15.81 1.35
C SER A 261 15.57 -16.13 2.81
N LYS A 262 14.55 -16.05 3.66
CA LYS A 262 14.59 -16.54 5.05
C LYS A 262 13.78 -17.82 5.16
N THR A 263 14.20 -18.71 6.05
CA THR A 263 13.40 -19.88 6.42
C THR A 263 12.04 -19.40 6.91
N CYS A 264 10.98 -19.97 6.35
CA CYS A 264 9.63 -19.63 6.74
C CYS A 264 9.31 -20.31 8.08
N SER A 265 9.27 -19.53 9.15
CA SER A 265 8.96 -19.97 10.51
C SER A 265 7.52 -20.47 10.62
N GLN A 266 6.62 -19.93 9.80
CA GLN A 266 5.21 -20.33 9.74
C GLN A 266 4.70 -20.31 8.30
N THR A 267 4.39 -21.48 7.73
CA THR A 267 3.96 -21.60 6.32
C THR A 267 2.46 -21.27 6.15
N PRO A 268 2.05 -20.56 5.07
CA PRO A 268 2.91 -19.95 4.05
C PRO A 268 3.46 -18.57 4.46
N CYS A 269 4.65 -18.23 3.97
CA CYS A 269 5.26 -16.92 4.16
C CYS A 269 5.34 -16.15 2.84
N MET A 270 5.36 -14.84 2.95
CA MET A 270 6.00 -13.96 1.98
C MET A 270 7.51 -13.89 2.21
N PHE A 271 8.22 -13.07 1.44
CA PHE A 271 9.66 -12.84 1.63
C PHE A 271 9.96 -12.20 3.00
N GLY A 272 11.17 -12.49 3.52
CA GLY A 272 11.63 -11.96 4.81
C GLY A 272 11.07 -12.64 6.06
N ASP A 273 10.56 -13.87 5.95
CA ASP A 273 9.92 -14.63 7.05
C ASP A 273 8.66 -13.96 7.61
N ILE A 274 7.84 -13.41 6.71
CA ILE A 274 6.58 -12.78 7.08
C ILE A 274 5.45 -13.76 6.78
N TYR A 275 4.85 -14.32 7.83
CA TYR A 275 3.66 -15.16 7.70
C TYR A 275 2.55 -14.43 6.94
N ARG A 276 1.87 -15.18 6.07
CA ARG A 276 0.65 -14.72 5.40
C ARG A 276 -0.39 -15.86 5.37
N PRO A 277 -1.67 -15.58 5.69
CA PRO A 277 -2.76 -16.53 5.48
C PRO A 277 -2.87 -16.98 4.01
N ALA A 278 -3.59 -18.07 3.70
CA ALA A 278 -3.78 -18.49 2.30
C ALA A 278 -4.41 -17.36 1.44
N LEU A 279 -3.94 -17.17 0.20
CA LEU A 279 -4.57 -16.21 -0.74
C LEU A 279 -5.96 -16.73 -1.11
N ARG A 280 -6.98 -15.88 -1.04
CA ARG A 280 -8.33 -16.18 -1.54
C ARG A 280 -8.90 -15.00 -2.31
N GLY A 281 -9.85 -15.31 -3.18
CA GLY A 281 -10.54 -14.33 -4.00
C GLY A 281 -9.65 -13.69 -5.06
N ASN A 282 -10.13 -12.57 -5.58
CA ASN A 282 -9.42 -11.72 -6.53
C ASN A 282 -8.73 -10.58 -5.78
N PHE A 283 -7.73 -9.97 -6.43
CA PHE A 283 -6.97 -8.85 -5.93
C PHE A 283 -7.01 -7.71 -6.94
N LEU A 284 -7.08 -6.48 -6.45
CA LEU A 284 -6.96 -5.27 -7.24
C LEU A 284 -5.61 -4.62 -6.94
N ALA A 285 -4.78 -4.49 -7.97
CA ALA A 285 -3.46 -3.88 -7.92
C ALA A 285 -3.50 -2.47 -8.53
N PHE A 286 -3.16 -1.46 -7.73
CA PHE A 286 -3.29 -0.05 -8.12
C PHE A 286 -1.99 0.75 -7.86
N SER A 287 -2.04 2.08 -7.98
CA SER A 287 -0.88 2.96 -7.81
C SER A 287 0.29 2.58 -8.74
N GLY A 288 1.48 2.33 -8.19
CA GLY A 288 2.71 2.00 -8.90
C GLY A 288 2.60 0.80 -9.84
N PHE A 289 1.73 -0.17 -9.53
CA PHE A 289 1.48 -1.33 -10.38
C PHE A 289 0.88 -0.93 -11.74
N THR A 290 0.00 0.07 -11.76
CA THR A 290 -0.79 0.40 -12.95
C THR A 290 0.00 1.10 -14.03
N TYR A 291 1.07 1.81 -13.69
CA TYR A 291 1.97 2.41 -14.67
C TYR A 291 2.61 1.33 -15.56
N SER A 292 3.13 0.27 -14.95
CA SER A 292 3.73 -0.87 -15.67
C SER A 292 2.65 -1.68 -16.39
N ALA A 293 1.49 -1.89 -15.77
CA ALA A 293 0.39 -2.60 -16.40
C ALA A 293 -0.11 -1.89 -17.68
N LYS A 294 -0.23 -0.55 -17.66
CA LYS A 294 -0.59 0.25 -18.84
C LYS A 294 0.47 0.13 -19.93
N PHE A 295 1.74 0.24 -19.55
CA PHE A 295 2.87 0.14 -20.47
C PHE A 295 2.94 -1.23 -21.17
N PHE A 296 2.81 -2.32 -20.42
CA PHE A 296 2.84 -3.69 -20.96
C PHE A 296 1.49 -4.18 -21.51
N GLY A 297 0.47 -3.31 -21.55
CA GLY A 297 -0.82 -3.61 -22.18
C GLY A 297 -1.71 -4.60 -21.41
N VAL A 298 -1.47 -4.80 -20.11
CA VAL A 298 -2.23 -5.70 -19.21
C VAL A 298 -3.15 -4.95 -18.24
N TYR A 299 -3.25 -3.64 -18.34
CA TYR A 299 -4.19 -2.83 -17.56
C TYR A 299 -5.65 -3.23 -17.84
N ASN A 300 -6.44 -3.47 -16.79
CA ASN A 300 -7.82 -3.96 -16.83
C ASN A 300 -8.01 -5.13 -17.81
N LYS A 301 -7.05 -6.06 -17.80
CA LYS A 301 -7.09 -7.31 -18.59
C LYS A 301 -6.58 -8.46 -17.75
N SER A 302 -7.16 -9.63 -17.95
CA SER A 302 -6.59 -10.87 -17.41
C SER A 302 -5.27 -11.18 -18.12
N THR A 303 -4.26 -11.55 -17.35
CA THR A 303 -2.94 -11.94 -17.85
C THR A 303 -2.40 -13.10 -17.04
N THR A 304 -1.45 -13.85 -17.61
CA THR A 304 -0.63 -14.79 -16.84
C THR A 304 0.70 -14.14 -16.47
N ARG A 305 1.41 -14.73 -15.49
CA ARG A 305 2.79 -14.32 -15.17
C ARG A 305 3.71 -14.49 -16.38
N THR A 306 3.54 -15.59 -17.10
CA THR A 306 4.37 -15.93 -18.27
C THR A 306 4.20 -14.89 -19.37
N ASP A 307 2.96 -14.47 -19.66
CA ASP A 307 2.69 -13.45 -20.68
C ASP A 307 3.26 -12.09 -20.29
N TYR A 308 3.06 -11.68 -19.03
CA TYR A 308 3.62 -10.43 -18.51
C TYR A 308 5.15 -10.43 -18.63
N ARG A 309 5.80 -11.51 -18.17
CA ARG A 309 7.25 -11.67 -18.27
C ARG A 309 7.74 -11.61 -19.71
N ALA A 310 7.03 -12.24 -20.65
CA ALA A 310 7.40 -12.19 -22.05
C ALA A 310 7.37 -10.76 -22.61
N GLN A 311 6.39 -9.93 -22.21
CA GLN A 311 6.37 -8.51 -22.59
C GLN A 311 7.53 -7.72 -21.96
N VAL A 312 7.84 -7.96 -20.69
CA VAL A 312 8.98 -7.34 -20.00
C VAL A 312 10.29 -7.72 -20.70
N ASP A 313 10.53 -9.01 -20.94
CA ASP A 313 11.75 -9.50 -21.57
C ASP A 313 11.92 -8.93 -22.99
N LYS A 314 10.83 -8.86 -23.75
CA LYS A 314 10.82 -8.24 -25.08
C LYS A 314 11.20 -6.77 -25.00
N PHE A 315 10.62 -6.02 -24.06
CA PHE A 315 10.91 -4.60 -23.89
C PHE A 315 12.37 -4.38 -23.46
N CYS A 316 12.87 -5.09 -22.44
CA CYS A 316 14.24 -4.95 -21.94
C CYS A 316 15.29 -5.12 -23.05
N LYS A 317 15.05 -6.07 -23.97
CA LYS A 317 15.95 -6.39 -25.09
C LYS A 317 15.90 -5.39 -26.26
N LEU A 318 14.96 -4.44 -26.26
CA LEU A 318 14.92 -3.43 -27.32
C LEU A 318 16.14 -2.50 -27.23
N PRO A 319 16.80 -2.19 -28.36
CA PRO A 319 17.75 -1.09 -28.42
C PRO A 319 17.09 0.22 -28.00
N TYR A 320 17.78 1.04 -27.21
CA TYR A 320 17.20 2.29 -26.71
C TYR A 320 16.80 3.27 -27.83
N ALA A 321 17.43 3.15 -29.01
CA ALA A 321 17.02 3.88 -30.21
C ALA A 321 15.57 3.59 -30.63
N ASP A 322 15.10 2.36 -30.42
CA ASP A 322 13.74 1.94 -30.76
C ASP A 322 12.74 2.21 -29.63
N VAL A 323 13.20 2.18 -28.37
CA VAL A 323 12.40 2.62 -27.21
C VAL A 323 11.90 4.05 -27.40
N LYS A 324 12.74 4.94 -27.94
CA LYS A 324 12.38 6.34 -28.25
C LYS A 324 11.28 6.50 -29.30
N LYS A 325 11.00 5.45 -30.07
CA LYS A 325 9.97 5.45 -31.13
C LYS A 325 8.63 4.88 -30.66
N LEU A 326 8.56 4.38 -29.41
CA LEU A 326 7.34 3.80 -28.87
C LEU A 326 6.26 4.87 -28.66
N PRO A 327 4.98 4.55 -28.93
CA PRO A 327 3.87 5.42 -28.59
C PRO A 327 3.87 5.77 -27.10
N GLY A 328 3.70 7.05 -26.76
CA GLY A 328 3.69 7.50 -25.37
C GLY A 328 5.07 7.55 -24.70
N TYR A 329 6.16 7.48 -25.47
CA TYR A 329 7.51 7.66 -24.95
C TYR A 329 7.68 8.96 -24.17
N ASP A 330 8.36 8.86 -23.04
CA ASP A 330 8.92 9.96 -22.28
C ASP A 330 10.35 9.65 -21.81
N LYS A 331 10.99 10.63 -21.16
CA LYS A 331 12.36 10.47 -20.68
C LYS A 331 12.54 9.38 -19.61
N TYR A 332 11.47 8.91 -18.98
CA TYR A 332 11.48 7.89 -17.93
C TYR A 332 11.13 6.50 -18.45
N THR A 333 10.70 6.35 -19.70
CA THR A 333 10.27 5.08 -20.30
C THR A 333 11.32 3.96 -20.17
N TYR A 334 12.61 4.29 -20.06
CA TYR A 334 13.67 3.31 -19.84
C TYR A 334 13.49 2.48 -18.55
N ILE A 335 12.76 3.00 -17.55
CA ILE A 335 12.62 2.36 -16.25
C ILE A 335 11.71 1.13 -16.29
N TYR A 336 10.87 0.99 -17.32
CA TYR A 336 9.89 -0.09 -17.37
C TYR A 336 10.51 -1.49 -17.43
N CYS A 337 11.78 -1.63 -17.84
CA CYS A 337 12.49 -2.91 -17.75
C CYS A 337 12.71 -3.31 -16.28
N PHE A 338 13.25 -2.39 -15.47
CA PHE A 338 13.36 -2.57 -14.02
C PHE A 338 11.99 -2.78 -13.37
N ASP A 339 11.02 -1.89 -13.63
CA ASP A 339 9.70 -1.94 -13.00
C ASP A 339 8.98 -3.26 -13.31
N GLY A 340 9.11 -3.74 -14.55
CA GLY A 340 8.55 -5.02 -14.99
C GLY A 340 9.11 -6.18 -14.20
N ALA A 341 10.45 -6.30 -14.15
CA ALA A 341 11.16 -7.33 -13.40
C ALA A 341 10.87 -7.26 -11.89
N TYR A 342 10.78 -6.04 -11.34
CA TYR A 342 10.48 -5.78 -9.94
C TYR A 342 9.07 -6.24 -9.56
N ILE A 343 8.05 -5.82 -10.33
CA ILE A 343 6.66 -6.19 -10.08
C ILE A 343 6.46 -7.70 -10.20
N GLU A 344 7.08 -8.35 -11.20
CA GLU A 344 7.00 -9.81 -11.34
C GLU A 344 7.54 -10.51 -10.07
N THR A 345 8.69 -10.06 -9.58
CA THR A 345 9.35 -10.64 -8.39
C THR A 345 8.56 -10.34 -7.11
N LEU A 346 8.04 -9.12 -6.96
CA LEU A 346 7.23 -8.71 -5.81
C LEU A 346 5.95 -9.52 -5.70
N LEU A 347 5.21 -9.69 -6.80
CA LEU A 347 3.97 -10.47 -6.81
C LEU A 347 4.22 -11.95 -6.54
N ALA A 348 5.31 -12.52 -7.08
CA ALA A 348 5.74 -13.87 -6.70
C ALA A 348 6.03 -13.96 -5.19
N GLY A 349 6.71 -12.95 -4.63
CA GLY A 349 6.98 -12.84 -3.20
C GLY A 349 5.73 -12.69 -2.31
N TYR A 350 4.61 -12.22 -2.86
CA TYR A 350 3.30 -12.21 -2.19
C TYR A 350 2.56 -13.55 -2.25
N GLY A 351 3.06 -14.51 -3.02
CA GLY A 351 2.46 -15.82 -3.23
C GLY A 351 1.77 -15.99 -4.59
N PHE A 352 1.89 -15.02 -5.51
CA PHE A 352 1.43 -15.14 -6.91
C PHE A 352 2.55 -15.68 -7.81
N GLU A 353 3.15 -16.79 -7.39
CA GLU A 353 4.28 -17.40 -8.08
C GLU A 353 3.84 -18.15 -9.35
N GLU A 354 2.76 -18.92 -9.24
CA GLU A 354 2.22 -19.70 -10.36
C GLU A 354 1.67 -18.82 -11.47
N SER A 355 1.86 -19.22 -12.73
CA SER A 355 1.49 -18.38 -13.87
C SER A 355 0.00 -18.04 -13.92
N GLU A 356 -0.84 -19.01 -13.56
CA GLU A 356 -2.30 -18.87 -13.51
C GLU A 356 -2.79 -18.05 -12.32
N SER A 357 -1.99 -17.91 -11.25
CA SER A 357 -2.38 -17.11 -10.09
C SER A 357 -2.56 -15.63 -10.42
N TRP A 358 -1.87 -15.14 -11.46
CA TRP A 358 -1.98 -13.77 -11.96
C TRP A 358 -3.36 -13.45 -12.55
N LYS A 359 -4.14 -14.46 -12.97
CA LYS A 359 -5.52 -14.24 -13.42
C LYS A 359 -6.44 -13.76 -12.31
N LYS A 360 -6.04 -13.91 -11.05
CA LYS A 360 -6.74 -13.37 -9.87
C LYS A 360 -6.42 -11.91 -9.62
N ILE A 361 -5.45 -11.32 -10.31
CA ILE A 361 -5.03 -9.93 -10.14
C ILE A 361 -5.62 -9.08 -11.26
N THR A 362 -6.33 -8.02 -10.90
CA THR A 362 -6.76 -6.97 -11.82
C THR A 362 -5.93 -5.72 -11.58
N PHE A 363 -5.24 -5.23 -12.62
CA PHE A 363 -4.48 -3.99 -12.55
C PHE A 363 -5.36 -2.81 -12.97
N GLU A 364 -5.74 -1.97 -12.02
CA GLU A 364 -6.70 -0.88 -12.25
C GLU A 364 -6.51 0.27 -11.26
N ASP A 365 -6.54 1.52 -11.70
CA ASP A 365 -6.45 2.71 -10.83
C ASP A 365 -7.78 3.44 -10.65
N LYS A 366 -8.85 2.99 -11.32
CA LYS A 366 -10.18 3.58 -11.23
C LYS A 366 -11.28 2.53 -11.21
N VAL A 367 -12.20 2.65 -10.26
CA VAL A 367 -13.43 1.85 -10.23
C VAL A 367 -14.61 2.82 -10.22
N ASN A 368 -15.56 2.65 -11.13
CA ASN A 368 -16.73 3.54 -11.26
C ASN A 368 -16.35 5.03 -11.35
N ASN A 369 -15.33 5.36 -12.14
CA ASN A 369 -14.73 6.71 -12.29
C ASN A 369 -14.07 7.32 -11.04
N ALA A 370 -14.08 6.63 -9.89
CA ALA A 370 -13.36 7.04 -8.69
C ALA A 370 -11.94 6.45 -8.69
N ILE A 371 -10.95 7.24 -8.28
CA ILE A 371 -9.56 6.80 -8.16
C ILE A 371 -9.43 5.87 -6.95
N VAL A 372 -8.81 4.71 -7.16
CA VAL A 372 -8.47 3.78 -6.08
C VAL A 372 -7.24 4.30 -5.34
N SER A 373 -7.40 4.61 -4.05
CA SER A 373 -6.32 4.98 -3.13
C SER A 373 -6.78 4.76 -1.69
N TRP A 374 -5.86 4.65 -0.73
CA TRP A 374 -6.22 4.55 0.69
C TRP A 374 -7.01 5.77 1.23
N ALA A 375 -6.96 6.92 0.57
CA ALA A 375 -7.52 8.17 1.10
C ALA A 375 -9.04 8.09 1.34
N MET A 376 -9.79 7.47 0.42
CA MET A 376 -11.24 7.36 0.56
C MET A 376 -11.62 6.40 1.71
N GLY A 377 -10.94 5.26 1.82
CA GLY A 377 -11.15 4.31 2.91
C GLY A 377 -10.79 4.89 4.27
N TYR A 378 -9.76 5.75 4.33
CA TYR A 378 -9.45 6.53 5.54
C TYR A 378 -10.64 7.43 5.91
N THR A 379 -11.21 8.17 4.97
CA THR A 379 -12.36 9.05 5.24
C THR A 379 -13.61 8.25 5.65
N ILE A 380 -13.87 7.11 5.01
CA ILE A 380 -14.99 6.21 5.35
C ILE A 380 -14.86 5.71 6.79
N ASP A 381 -13.67 5.27 7.21
CA ASP A 381 -13.40 4.81 8.57
C ASP A 381 -13.44 5.96 9.59
N ALA A 382 -12.76 7.08 9.30
CA ALA A 382 -12.58 8.20 10.22
C ALA A 382 -13.87 8.98 10.52
N THR A 383 -14.81 9.04 9.57
CA THR A 383 -16.06 9.78 9.76
C THR A 383 -17.10 9.02 10.57
N GLY A 384 -16.88 7.72 10.85
CA GLY A 384 -17.87 6.87 11.51
C GLY A 384 -19.21 6.79 10.74
N MET A 385 -19.26 7.26 9.48
CA MET A 385 -20.46 7.26 8.63
C MET A 385 -20.88 5.86 8.18
N ILE A 386 -20.24 4.83 8.72
CA ILE A 386 -20.67 3.46 8.67
C ILE A 386 -21.72 3.29 9.79
N GLU A 387 -22.93 3.80 9.58
CA GLU A 387 -24.06 3.30 10.35
C GLU A 387 -24.26 1.84 9.94
N SER A 388 -23.62 0.93 10.68
CA SER A 388 -24.08 -0.44 10.76
C SER A 388 -25.50 -0.38 11.32
N ALA A 389 -26.51 -0.55 10.49
CA ALA A 389 -27.69 -1.21 11.02
C ALA A 389 -27.18 -2.53 11.56
N SER A 390 -27.08 -2.66 12.89
CA SER A 390 -26.73 -3.94 13.53
C SER A 390 -27.60 -5.00 12.87
N PRO A 391 -27.09 -6.21 12.58
CA PRO A 391 -27.97 -7.28 12.11
C PRO A 391 -29.11 -7.37 13.11
N GLN A 392 -30.30 -6.98 12.66
CA GLN A 392 -31.50 -7.10 13.46
C GLN A 392 -31.58 -8.59 13.74
N ILE A 393 -31.35 -8.98 15.00
CA ILE A 393 -31.68 -10.33 15.45
C ILE A 393 -33.19 -10.38 15.27
N LYS A 394 -33.64 -10.86 14.11
CA LYS A 394 -35.03 -11.21 13.87
C LYS A 394 -35.26 -12.46 14.70
N LEU A 395 -35.47 -12.27 16.00
CA LEU A 395 -36.15 -13.29 16.78
C LEU A 395 -37.48 -13.48 16.08
N ASP A 396 -37.73 -14.71 15.60
CA ASP A 396 -39.04 -15.06 15.08
C ASP A 396 -40.08 -14.62 16.11
N THR A 397 -41.02 -13.77 15.69
CA THR A 397 -41.97 -13.12 16.60
C THR A 397 -42.73 -14.16 17.42
N ASN A 398 -42.99 -15.33 16.81
CA ASN A 398 -43.64 -16.44 17.50
C ASN A 398 -42.72 -17.09 18.53
N ALA A 399 -41.43 -17.31 18.20
CA ALA A 399 -40.44 -17.79 19.16
C ALA A 399 -40.23 -16.82 20.34
N PHE A 400 -40.23 -15.51 20.09
CA PHE A 400 -40.14 -14.50 21.16
C PHE A 400 -41.37 -14.52 22.07
N ILE A 401 -42.57 -14.49 21.49
CA ILE A 401 -43.82 -14.56 22.25
C ILE A 401 -43.90 -15.86 23.05
N ALA A 402 -43.59 -17.01 22.44
CA ALA A 402 -43.57 -18.30 23.12
C ALA A 402 -42.58 -18.30 24.30
N SER A 403 -41.39 -17.75 24.12
CA SER A 403 -40.36 -17.66 25.18
C SER A 403 -40.83 -16.78 26.34
N VAL A 404 -41.41 -15.62 26.05
CA VAL A 404 -41.95 -14.70 27.07
C VAL A 404 -43.12 -15.34 27.83
N VAL A 405 -44.02 -16.02 27.13
CA VAL A 405 -45.15 -16.74 27.75
C VAL A 405 -44.66 -17.87 28.65
N CYS A 406 -43.73 -18.70 28.17
CA CYS A 406 -43.14 -19.78 28.98
C CYS A 406 -42.45 -19.23 30.24
N LEU A 407 -41.63 -18.19 30.12
CA LEU A 407 -40.95 -17.57 31.26
C LEU A 407 -41.96 -16.95 32.25
N SER A 408 -43.04 -16.35 31.75
CA SER A 408 -44.10 -15.77 32.60
C SER A 408 -44.85 -16.85 33.38
N ILE A 409 -45.17 -17.99 32.76
CA ILE A 409 -45.81 -19.13 33.43
C ILE A 409 -44.89 -19.69 34.51
N ILE A 410 -43.61 -19.91 34.20
CA ILE A 410 -42.61 -20.39 35.17
C ILE A 410 -42.51 -19.43 36.36
N PHE A 411 -42.47 -18.12 36.10
CA PHE A 411 -42.42 -17.11 37.15
C PHE A 411 -43.64 -17.18 38.07
N VAL A 412 -44.85 -17.28 37.52
CA VAL A 412 -46.09 -17.41 38.32
C VAL A 412 -46.09 -18.69 39.16
N ILE A 413 -45.63 -19.82 38.60
CA ILE A 413 -45.53 -21.09 39.34
C ILE A 413 -44.54 -20.95 40.51
N LEU A 414 -43.35 -20.37 40.25
CA LEU A 414 -42.35 -20.15 41.30
C LEU A 414 -42.86 -19.20 42.37
N LEU A 415 -43.57 -18.13 41.99
CA LEU A 415 -44.17 -17.19 42.94
C LEU A 415 -45.24 -17.87 43.80
N GLY A 416 -46.09 -18.71 43.19
CA GLY A 416 -47.10 -19.50 43.88
C GLY A 416 -46.49 -20.52 44.85
N LEU A 417 -45.42 -21.21 44.45
CA LEU A 417 -44.67 -22.11 45.32
C LEU A 417 -44.02 -21.35 46.49
N LEU A 418 -43.44 -20.18 46.24
CA LEU A 418 -42.83 -19.34 47.27
C LEU A 418 -43.89 -18.88 48.28
N LEU A 419 -45.03 -18.37 47.81
CA LEU A 419 -46.15 -17.95 48.65
C LEU A 419 -46.72 -19.13 49.44
N TYR A 420 -46.85 -20.30 48.83
CA TYR A 420 -47.27 -21.52 49.51
C TYR A 420 -46.31 -21.91 50.64
N ILE A 421 -45.00 -21.84 50.41
CA ILE A 421 -43.99 -22.12 51.43
C ILE A 421 -44.05 -21.09 52.58
N ILE A 422 -44.24 -19.81 52.26
CA ILE A 422 -44.33 -18.73 53.25
C ILE A 422 -45.60 -18.86 54.10
N LEU A 423 -46.74 -19.19 53.50
CA LEU A 423 -48.04 -19.32 54.19
C LEU A 423 -48.20 -20.64 54.99
N ARG A 424 -47.28 -21.60 54.79
CA ARG A 424 -47.27 -22.89 55.50
C ARG A 424 -46.31 -22.93 56.70
N LYS A 425 -45.52 -21.87 56.89
CA LYS A 425 -44.85 -21.56 58.17
C LYS A 425 -45.79 -20.73 59.04
#